data_AF-A0A927Q9P4-F1
#
_entry.id   AF-A0A927Q9P4-F1
#
_cell.length_a   1.000
_cell.length_b   1.000
_cell.length_c   1.000
_cell.angle_alpha   90.00
_cell.angle_beta   90.00
_cell.angle_gamma   90.00
#
_symmetry.space_group_name_H-M   'P 1'
#
loop_
_entity.id
_entity.type
_entity.pdbx_description
1 polymer ?
#
loop_
_entity_poly.entity_id
_entity_poly.type
_entity_poly.pdbx_seq_one_letter_code
_entity_poly.pdbx_strand_id
1 'polypeptide(L)'
;MPRVSPPFLPIIYVRGYAATMAEIEATTADPYMGFNLGASHLRQRWDGKPVRFIFESPLLRLIKDHDYVDAYQGGGIDYEPGTAPPRSVWVFRYYEQVSESLGTGRRVGMEQFAADLRAFILQVRRAICGDDAAAARDFQVALVAHSMGGLVCRSYLQNLCRHGTGDTARDKALELDSAAARARHHVGRFYTYGTPHGGIEMLGMNVPDFGGLDGLQVSNFNRGRMREYLKLPAGAPVNSLDGAFPVEHTFCFIGSNHRDYEAFAGLSKKAAGPMSDGLVAIADASIEGAPRAIAHRSHSGPYGIVNSEEGYQNLRRFLFGEVGITARLAVDALSLPAAVQAEKDAGKEVRGSYYIDAASSVRNALYMLNERRQDQNSAILMEYDALVKDGKPVYLFTGYLLKAAREAADRALVFYIDLAVHVPLFEVGGRLFRRNYMNSYNYRERITFAIRDGSVRYGLASLHGDEAPLAASLQQGDGGTRLLQIALASPDGVRPGFAGRLLLEVAERAS
;
A
#
# COMPACT_ATOMS: atom_id res chain seq x y z
N MET A 1 -23.10 -19.97 -17.78
CA MET A 1 -21.63 -19.94 -17.59
C MET A 1 -21.32 -19.14 -16.34
N PRO A 2 -20.32 -19.54 -15.53
CA PRO A 2 -19.91 -18.74 -14.38
C PRO A 2 -19.40 -17.38 -14.87
N ARG A 3 -19.91 -16.28 -14.30
CA ARG A 3 -19.57 -14.90 -14.68
C ARG A 3 -18.55 -14.33 -13.70
N VAL A 4 -17.70 -13.41 -14.16
CA VAL A 4 -16.95 -12.53 -13.27
C VAL A 4 -17.96 -11.68 -12.49
N SER A 5 -17.91 -11.76 -11.16
CA SER A 5 -18.83 -11.02 -10.30
C SER A 5 -18.05 -10.44 -9.12
N PRO A 6 -18.11 -9.12 -8.88
CA PRO A 6 -17.58 -8.52 -7.67
C PRO A 6 -18.07 -9.25 -6.39
N PRO A 7 -17.22 -9.38 -5.36
CA PRO A 7 -15.88 -8.83 -5.25
C PRO A 7 -14.80 -9.71 -5.92
N PHE A 8 -15.18 -10.85 -6.50
CA PHE A 8 -14.26 -11.86 -7.04
C PHE A 8 -13.93 -11.59 -8.51
N LEU A 9 -12.93 -10.74 -8.72
CA LEU A 9 -12.33 -10.50 -10.04
C LEU A 9 -11.17 -11.49 -10.30
N PRO A 10 -10.90 -11.88 -11.56
CA PRO A 10 -9.63 -12.50 -11.91
C PRO A 10 -8.47 -11.60 -11.45
N ILE A 11 -7.43 -12.21 -10.89
CA ILE A 11 -6.26 -11.48 -10.37
C ILE A 11 -5.12 -11.62 -11.37
N ILE A 12 -4.47 -10.51 -11.71
CA ILE A 12 -3.23 -10.51 -12.50
C ILE A 12 -2.10 -10.02 -11.61
N TYR A 13 -1.13 -10.89 -11.37
CA TYR A 13 0.13 -10.54 -10.72
C TYR A 13 1.11 -9.92 -11.72
N VAL A 14 1.73 -8.81 -11.32
CA VAL A 14 2.72 -8.08 -12.12
C VAL A 14 4.00 -7.90 -11.29
N ARG A 15 5.07 -8.61 -11.64
CA ARG A 15 6.32 -8.62 -10.86
C ARG A 15 7.12 -7.31 -10.97
N GLY A 16 7.94 -7.07 -9.96
CA GLY A 16 8.95 -6.01 -9.89
C GLY A 16 10.17 -6.20 -10.77
N TYR A 17 11.10 -5.25 -10.63
CA TYR A 17 12.28 -5.11 -11.47
C TYR A 17 13.31 -6.23 -11.29
N ALA A 18 13.80 -6.76 -12.42
CA ALA A 18 15.01 -7.55 -12.53
C ALA A 18 16.08 -6.71 -13.26
N ALA A 19 17.17 -6.41 -12.56
CA ALA A 19 18.17 -5.45 -12.98
C ALA A 19 19.12 -6.04 -14.01
N THR A 20 19.59 -7.27 -13.82
CA THR A 20 20.54 -7.93 -14.74
C THR A 20 19.85 -8.98 -15.61
N MET A 21 20.47 -9.38 -16.73
CA MET A 21 19.93 -10.48 -17.52
C MET A 21 19.88 -11.80 -16.74
N ALA A 22 20.86 -12.08 -15.89
CA ALA A 22 20.83 -13.26 -15.02
C ALA A 22 19.61 -13.26 -14.08
N GLU A 23 19.23 -12.11 -13.53
CA GLU A 23 18.03 -11.97 -12.71
C GLU A 23 16.74 -12.12 -13.52
N ILE A 24 16.74 -11.65 -14.78
CA ILE A 24 15.63 -11.84 -15.72
C ILE A 24 15.46 -13.32 -16.05
N GLU A 25 16.54 -14.04 -16.35
CA GLU A 25 16.51 -15.48 -16.59
C GLU A 25 16.03 -16.25 -15.36
N ALA A 26 16.55 -15.94 -14.17
CA ALA A 26 16.10 -16.56 -12.93
C ALA A 26 14.61 -16.28 -12.63
N THR A 27 14.15 -15.06 -12.91
CA THR A 27 12.73 -14.69 -12.77
C THR A 27 11.86 -15.42 -13.78
N THR A 28 12.35 -15.58 -15.01
CA THR A 28 11.65 -16.27 -16.09
C THR A 28 11.57 -17.78 -15.83
N ALA A 29 12.60 -18.38 -15.23
CA ALA A 29 12.60 -19.78 -14.85
C ALA A 29 11.61 -20.14 -13.73
N ASP A 30 11.12 -19.14 -12.97
CA ASP A 30 10.11 -19.33 -11.92
C ASP A 30 8.69 -19.13 -12.50
N PRO A 31 7.82 -20.17 -12.53
CA PRO A 31 6.47 -20.08 -13.10
C PRO A 31 5.59 -19.00 -12.46
N TYR A 32 5.72 -18.78 -11.16
CA TYR A 32 4.91 -17.77 -10.47
C TYR A 32 5.66 -16.48 -10.27
N MET A 33 6.87 -16.36 -10.80
CA MET A 33 7.71 -15.18 -10.65
C MET A 33 7.71 -14.76 -9.18
N GLY A 34 8.02 -15.69 -8.27
CA GLY A 34 8.13 -15.52 -6.83
C GLY A 34 6.85 -15.23 -6.04
N PHE A 35 5.68 -15.06 -6.66
CA PHE A 35 4.43 -14.82 -5.92
C PHE A 35 3.92 -16.06 -5.15
N ASN A 36 4.47 -17.23 -5.46
CA ASN A 36 4.27 -18.50 -4.73
C ASN A 36 5.21 -18.66 -3.53
N LEU A 37 6.17 -17.76 -3.32
CA LEU A 37 7.14 -17.88 -2.24
C LEU A 37 6.52 -17.45 -0.90
N GLY A 38 6.67 -18.32 0.09
CA GLY A 38 6.30 -18.05 1.47
C GLY A 38 7.47 -17.60 2.32
N ALA A 39 7.26 -17.61 3.63
CA ALA A 39 8.29 -17.36 4.63
C ALA A 39 8.12 -18.30 5.84
N SER A 40 9.25 -18.70 6.44
CA SER A 40 9.27 -19.41 7.72
C SER A 40 9.92 -18.51 8.76
N HIS A 41 9.20 -18.21 9.83
CA HIS A 41 9.67 -17.37 10.92
C HIS A 41 9.69 -18.15 12.24
N LEU A 42 10.57 -17.73 13.15
CA LEU A 42 10.57 -18.22 14.52
C LEU A 42 9.69 -17.32 15.38
N ARG A 43 8.83 -17.94 16.18
CA ARG A 43 8.11 -17.30 17.28
C ARG A 43 8.52 -17.94 18.58
N GLN A 44 8.33 -17.23 19.69
CA GLN A 44 8.63 -17.79 21.01
C GLN A 44 7.32 -18.21 21.68
N ARG A 45 7.30 -19.43 22.21
CA ARG A 45 6.21 -19.90 23.07
C ARG A 45 6.39 -19.34 24.48
N TRP A 46 5.33 -19.42 25.29
CA TRP A 46 5.33 -18.97 26.69
C TRP A 46 6.47 -19.57 27.55
N ASP A 47 6.97 -20.77 27.22
CA ASP A 47 8.08 -21.43 27.92
C ASP A 47 9.46 -21.07 27.33
N GLY A 48 9.51 -20.04 26.49
CA GLY A 48 10.73 -19.55 25.86
C GLY A 48 11.21 -20.36 24.65
N LYS A 49 10.56 -21.49 24.32
CA LYS A 49 11.00 -22.34 23.20
C LYS A 49 10.63 -21.72 21.85
N PRO A 50 11.54 -21.75 20.86
CA PRO A 50 11.22 -21.33 19.51
C PRO A 50 10.21 -22.30 18.89
N VAL A 51 9.19 -21.75 18.25
CA VAL A 51 8.16 -22.45 17.49
C VAL A 51 8.18 -21.89 16.07
N ARG A 52 8.10 -22.79 15.09
CA ARG A 52 8.04 -22.41 13.69
C ARG A 52 6.66 -21.84 13.35
N PHE A 53 6.65 -20.70 12.69
CA PHE A 53 5.49 -20.11 12.03
C PHE A 53 5.73 -20.14 10.52
N ILE A 54 4.75 -20.62 9.76
CA ILE A 54 4.85 -20.74 8.29
C ILE A 54 3.79 -19.86 7.67
N PHE A 55 4.23 -18.94 6.83
CA PHE A 55 3.39 -18.23 5.87
C PHE A 55 3.63 -18.84 4.49
N GLU A 56 2.57 -19.32 3.82
CA GLU A 56 2.72 -20.17 2.64
C GLU A 56 3.01 -19.40 1.35
N SER A 57 2.32 -18.27 1.16
CA SER A 57 2.48 -17.24 0.12
C SER A 57 1.12 -16.58 -0.13
N PRO A 58 1.06 -15.35 -0.68
CA PRO A 58 -0.21 -14.75 -1.06
C PRO A 58 -1.00 -15.60 -2.05
N LEU A 59 -0.34 -16.23 -3.03
CA LEU A 59 -0.98 -17.09 -4.03
C LEU A 59 -1.67 -18.30 -3.38
N LEU A 60 -0.95 -19.10 -2.58
CA LEU A 60 -1.53 -20.29 -1.96
C LEU A 60 -2.64 -19.92 -0.98
N ARG A 61 -2.53 -18.78 -0.30
CA ARG A 61 -3.56 -18.31 0.62
C ARG A 61 -4.82 -17.83 -0.11
N LEU A 62 -4.72 -17.20 -1.29
CA LEU A 62 -5.87 -16.91 -2.14
C LEU A 62 -6.61 -18.18 -2.59
N ILE A 63 -5.86 -19.22 -2.96
CA ILE A 63 -6.42 -20.52 -3.35
C ILE A 63 -7.18 -21.15 -2.16
N LYS A 64 -6.56 -21.18 -0.99
CA LYS A 64 -7.12 -21.85 0.20
C LYS A 64 -8.22 -21.07 0.91
N ASP A 65 -8.11 -19.75 1.01
CA ASP A 65 -9.05 -18.93 1.78
C ASP A 65 -10.21 -18.38 0.93
N HIS A 66 -10.05 -18.32 -0.40
CA HIS A 66 -10.97 -17.63 -1.30
C HIS A 66 -11.31 -18.42 -2.58
N ASP A 67 -10.97 -19.71 -2.64
CA ASP A 67 -11.29 -20.63 -3.75
C ASP A 67 -10.80 -20.13 -5.13
N TYR A 68 -9.70 -19.38 -5.15
CA TYR A 68 -9.03 -19.07 -6.41
C TYR A 68 -8.32 -20.32 -6.95
N VAL A 69 -8.11 -20.36 -8.26
CA VAL A 69 -7.24 -21.34 -8.93
C VAL A 69 -6.15 -20.61 -9.69
N ASP A 70 -4.98 -21.20 -9.87
CA ASP A 70 -4.02 -20.66 -10.82
C ASP A 70 -4.49 -20.90 -12.26
N ALA A 71 -3.98 -20.10 -13.18
CA ALA A 71 -4.36 -20.15 -14.59
C ALA A 71 -3.53 -21.15 -15.41
N TYR A 72 -2.60 -21.92 -14.82
CA TYR A 72 -1.77 -22.81 -15.62
C TYR A 72 -2.50 -24.11 -15.93
N GLN A 73 -2.53 -24.49 -17.21
CA GLN A 73 -3.06 -25.77 -17.67
C GLN A 73 -2.12 -26.34 -18.75
N GLY A 74 -1.73 -27.61 -18.60
CA GLY A 74 -0.87 -28.29 -19.58
C GLY A 74 0.52 -27.66 -19.78
N GLY A 75 0.99 -26.84 -18.84
CA GLY A 75 2.27 -26.11 -18.94
C GLY A 75 2.18 -24.71 -19.57
N GLY A 76 0.98 -24.24 -19.91
CA GLY A 76 0.75 -22.90 -20.46
C GLY A 76 -0.52 -22.27 -19.89
N ILE A 77 -1.06 -21.29 -20.63
CA ILE A 77 -2.31 -20.58 -20.30
C ILE A 77 -3.29 -20.61 -21.48
N ASP A 78 -3.14 -21.63 -22.34
CA ASP A 78 -3.89 -21.79 -23.58
C ASP A 78 -5.27 -22.40 -23.28
N TYR A 79 -6.19 -21.54 -22.89
CA TYR A 79 -7.59 -21.91 -22.71
C TYR A 79 -8.36 -21.78 -24.02
N GLU A 80 -9.22 -22.76 -24.29
CA GLU A 80 -10.30 -22.55 -25.25
C GLU A 80 -11.19 -21.38 -24.78
N PRO A 81 -11.70 -20.53 -25.69
CA PRO A 81 -12.48 -19.36 -25.30
C PRO A 81 -13.66 -19.70 -24.38
N GLY A 82 -13.77 -19.03 -23.24
CA GLY A 82 -14.85 -19.23 -22.26
C GLY A 82 -14.70 -20.43 -21.33
N THR A 83 -13.54 -21.10 -21.34
CA THR A 83 -13.29 -22.28 -20.49
C THR A 83 -12.50 -21.98 -19.22
N ALA A 84 -11.81 -20.84 -19.14
CA ALA A 84 -11.03 -20.48 -17.97
C ALA A 84 -11.94 -20.12 -16.77
N PRO A 85 -11.61 -20.57 -15.55
CA PRO A 85 -12.37 -20.21 -14.36
C PRO A 85 -12.35 -18.69 -14.10
N PRO A 86 -13.50 -18.04 -13.81
CA PRO A 86 -13.53 -16.60 -13.50
C PRO A 86 -12.75 -16.20 -12.23
N ARG A 87 -12.68 -17.10 -11.24
CA ARG A 87 -11.88 -16.92 -10.01
C ARG A 87 -10.49 -17.51 -10.19
N SER A 88 -9.71 -16.88 -11.04
CA SER A 88 -8.38 -17.33 -11.42
C SER A 88 -7.29 -16.31 -11.10
N VAL A 89 -6.07 -16.81 -10.89
CA VAL A 89 -4.85 -16.01 -10.71
C VAL A 89 -3.91 -16.22 -11.88
N TRP A 90 -3.57 -15.12 -12.54
CA TRP A 90 -2.71 -15.07 -13.71
C TRP A 90 -1.42 -14.32 -13.37
N VAL A 91 -0.33 -14.66 -14.04
CA VAL A 91 0.94 -13.94 -13.91
C VAL A 91 1.24 -13.27 -15.24
N PHE A 92 1.39 -11.94 -15.25
CA PHE A 92 1.83 -11.22 -16.44
C PHE A 92 3.35 -11.33 -16.55
N ARG A 93 3.80 -12.31 -17.34
CA ARG A 93 5.21 -12.74 -17.45
C ARG A 93 6.01 -11.88 -18.43
N TYR A 94 5.97 -10.56 -18.28
CA TYR A 94 6.55 -9.62 -19.24
C TYR A 94 8.08 -9.68 -19.39
N TYR A 95 8.78 -10.42 -18.55
CA TYR A 95 10.22 -10.69 -18.70
C TYR A 95 10.53 -11.77 -19.73
N GLU A 96 9.57 -12.62 -20.10
CA GLU A 96 9.80 -13.68 -21.10
C GLU A 96 10.21 -13.12 -22.45
N GLN A 97 9.60 -12.03 -22.90
CA GLN A 97 10.02 -11.37 -24.15
C GLN A 97 11.42 -10.75 -24.08
N VAL A 98 11.90 -10.41 -22.87
CA VAL A 98 13.22 -9.80 -22.66
C VAL A 98 14.30 -10.87 -22.46
N SER A 99 13.90 -12.04 -21.96
CA SER A 99 14.77 -13.20 -21.74
C SER A 99 15.56 -13.59 -23.00
N GLU A 100 16.80 -14.04 -22.81
CA GLU A 100 17.61 -14.65 -23.87
C GLU A 100 17.11 -16.05 -24.22
N SER A 101 16.56 -16.78 -23.25
CA SER A 101 16.12 -18.17 -23.44
C SER A 101 14.76 -18.29 -24.12
N LEU A 102 13.82 -17.40 -23.80
CA LEU A 102 12.44 -17.45 -24.32
C LEU A 102 12.07 -16.27 -25.23
N GLY A 103 12.85 -15.20 -25.21
CA GLY A 103 12.51 -13.93 -25.85
C GLY A 103 13.57 -13.44 -26.84
N THR A 104 13.71 -12.12 -26.92
CA THR A 104 14.63 -11.49 -27.86
C THR A 104 15.99 -11.16 -27.25
N GLY A 105 16.21 -11.39 -25.95
CA GLY A 105 17.40 -10.95 -25.22
C GLY A 105 17.56 -9.42 -25.17
N ARG A 106 16.50 -8.66 -25.44
CA ARG A 106 16.53 -7.18 -25.57
C ARG A 106 15.49 -6.55 -24.67
N ARG A 107 15.90 -5.56 -23.89
CA ARG A 107 15.00 -4.79 -23.03
C ARG A 107 14.09 -3.89 -23.85
N VAL A 108 12.85 -3.70 -23.38
CA VAL A 108 11.84 -2.82 -23.99
C VAL A 108 11.38 -1.76 -22.99
N GLY A 109 10.75 -0.69 -23.48
CA GLY A 109 10.28 0.43 -22.65
C GLY A 109 9.00 0.14 -21.85
N MET A 110 8.70 0.99 -20.87
CA MET A 110 7.47 0.94 -20.07
C MET A 110 6.19 1.03 -20.90
N GLU A 111 6.24 1.75 -22.02
CA GLU A 111 5.13 1.90 -22.96
C GLU A 111 4.84 0.57 -23.69
N GLN A 112 5.88 -0.20 -24.00
CA GLN A 112 5.75 -1.53 -24.58
C GLN A 112 5.15 -2.50 -23.57
N PHE A 113 5.68 -2.54 -22.33
CA PHE A 113 5.09 -3.37 -21.27
C PHE A 113 3.63 -3.05 -20.98
N ALA A 114 3.23 -1.78 -21.06
CA ALA A 114 1.83 -1.37 -20.92
C ALA A 114 0.95 -1.94 -22.04
N ALA A 115 1.41 -1.88 -23.29
CA ALA A 115 0.69 -2.44 -24.43
C ALA A 115 0.58 -3.97 -24.34
N ASP A 116 1.62 -4.64 -23.85
CA ASP A 116 1.61 -6.09 -23.64
C ASP A 116 0.68 -6.48 -22.48
N LEU A 117 0.60 -5.65 -21.42
CA LEU A 117 -0.37 -5.85 -20.35
C LEU A 117 -1.80 -5.74 -20.87
N ARG A 118 -2.08 -4.81 -21.79
CA ARG A 118 -3.40 -4.73 -22.46
C ARG A 118 -3.70 -6.00 -23.24
N ALA A 119 -2.76 -6.46 -24.06
CA ALA A 119 -2.92 -7.70 -24.83
C ALA A 119 -3.21 -8.89 -23.91
N PHE A 120 -2.46 -8.99 -22.80
CA PHE A 120 -2.65 -10.03 -21.80
C PHE A 120 -4.03 -9.97 -21.13
N ILE A 121 -4.50 -8.78 -20.73
CA ILE A 121 -5.86 -8.61 -20.18
C ILE A 121 -6.93 -9.04 -21.19
N LEU A 122 -6.77 -8.74 -22.47
CA LEU A 122 -7.70 -9.18 -23.52
C LEU A 122 -7.67 -10.70 -23.73
N GLN A 123 -6.49 -11.33 -23.61
CA GLN A 123 -6.36 -12.78 -23.62
C GLN A 123 -7.11 -13.41 -22.44
N VAL A 124 -6.91 -12.90 -21.21
CA VAL A 124 -7.63 -13.37 -20.02
C VAL A 124 -9.14 -13.18 -20.18
N ARG A 125 -9.57 -12.02 -20.69
CA ARG A 125 -10.98 -11.75 -20.98
C ARG A 125 -11.57 -12.79 -21.94
N ARG A 126 -10.86 -13.11 -23.03
CA ARG A 126 -11.31 -14.12 -24.00
C ARG A 126 -11.36 -15.52 -23.39
N ALA A 127 -10.34 -15.89 -22.62
CA ALA A 127 -10.26 -17.17 -21.94
C ALA A 127 -11.45 -17.40 -20.98
N ILE A 128 -11.90 -16.35 -20.30
CA ILE A 128 -12.98 -16.43 -19.29
C ILE A 128 -14.37 -16.19 -19.89
N CYS A 129 -14.52 -15.19 -20.77
CA CYS A 129 -15.83 -14.78 -21.29
C CYS A 129 -16.23 -15.49 -22.59
N GLY A 130 -15.28 -16.01 -23.36
CA GLY A 130 -15.54 -16.59 -24.67
C GLY A 130 -16.30 -15.60 -25.57
N ASP A 131 -17.41 -16.04 -26.16
CA ASP A 131 -18.26 -15.25 -27.04
C ASP A 131 -19.40 -14.50 -26.30
N ASP A 132 -19.47 -14.55 -24.96
CA ASP A 132 -20.47 -13.77 -24.19
C ASP A 132 -20.10 -12.28 -24.19
N ALA A 133 -20.66 -11.55 -25.15
CA ALA A 133 -20.43 -10.12 -25.32
C ALA A 133 -20.84 -9.27 -24.10
N ALA A 134 -21.85 -9.69 -23.33
CA ALA A 134 -22.26 -8.97 -22.13
C ALA A 134 -21.22 -9.17 -21.01
N ALA A 135 -20.76 -10.41 -20.81
CA ALA A 135 -19.70 -10.70 -19.86
C ALA A 135 -18.37 -10.01 -20.24
N ALA A 136 -18.01 -10.01 -21.53
CA ALA A 136 -16.80 -9.35 -22.02
C ALA A 136 -16.85 -7.82 -21.85
N ARG A 137 -18.04 -7.21 -22.02
CA ARG A 137 -18.23 -5.77 -21.81
C ARG A 137 -18.00 -5.36 -20.36
N ASP A 138 -18.53 -6.14 -19.43
CA ASP A 138 -18.48 -5.84 -17.98
C ASP A 138 -17.24 -6.45 -17.30
N PHE A 139 -16.35 -7.07 -18.09
CA PHE A 139 -15.15 -7.73 -17.60
C PHE A 139 -14.15 -6.76 -16.98
N GLN A 140 -13.68 -7.12 -15.79
CA GLN A 140 -12.65 -6.42 -15.05
C GLN A 140 -11.71 -7.42 -14.35
N VAL A 141 -10.46 -7.02 -14.17
CA VAL A 141 -9.47 -7.74 -13.36
C VAL A 141 -9.04 -6.91 -12.15
N ALA A 142 -8.47 -7.58 -11.15
CA ALA A 142 -7.68 -6.97 -10.11
C ALA A 142 -6.18 -7.05 -10.49
N LEU A 143 -5.51 -5.90 -10.59
CA LEU A 143 -4.06 -5.85 -10.78
C LEU A 143 -3.38 -5.87 -9.42
N VAL A 144 -2.47 -6.81 -9.20
CA VAL A 144 -1.67 -6.90 -7.98
C VAL A 144 -0.20 -6.85 -8.35
N ALA A 145 0.41 -5.71 -8.09
CA ALA A 145 1.73 -5.40 -8.62
C ALA A 145 2.77 -5.26 -7.50
N HIS A 146 4.01 -5.66 -7.79
CA HIS A 146 5.15 -5.47 -6.89
C HIS A 146 6.16 -4.53 -7.52
N SER A 147 6.69 -3.59 -6.74
CA SER A 147 7.79 -2.70 -7.14
C SER A 147 7.52 -2.04 -8.50
N MET A 148 8.46 -2.13 -9.46
CA MET A 148 8.31 -1.63 -10.84
C MET A 148 7.06 -2.13 -11.58
N GLY A 149 6.53 -3.30 -11.24
CA GLY A 149 5.28 -3.79 -11.83
C GLY A 149 4.11 -2.83 -11.63
N GLY A 150 4.10 -2.07 -10.54
CA GLY A 150 3.09 -1.03 -10.32
C GLY A 150 3.25 0.15 -11.27
N LEU A 151 4.48 0.45 -11.70
CA LEU A 151 4.74 1.48 -12.72
C LEU A 151 4.34 1.01 -14.13
N VAL A 152 4.48 -0.28 -14.44
CA VAL A 152 3.90 -0.89 -15.66
C VAL A 152 2.38 -0.73 -15.66
N CYS A 153 1.72 -1.06 -14.54
CA CYS A 153 0.27 -0.89 -14.38
C CYS A 153 -0.15 0.58 -14.52
N ARG A 154 0.64 1.52 -13.98
CA ARG A 154 0.38 2.95 -14.13
C ARG A 154 0.61 3.44 -15.55
N SER A 155 1.64 2.99 -16.25
CA SER A 155 1.84 3.25 -17.68
C SER A 155 0.63 2.76 -18.51
N TYR A 156 0.12 1.57 -18.18
CA TYR A 156 -1.12 1.06 -18.77
C TYR A 156 -2.33 1.97 -18.51
N LEU A 157 -2.60 2.34 -17.26
CA LEU A 157 -3.79 3.12 -16.88
C LEU A 157 -3.69 4.60 -17.30
N GLN A 158 -2.55 5.26 -17.08
CA GLN A 158 -2.36 6.70 -17.28
C GLN A 158 -1.97 7.05 -18.71
N ASN A 159 -1.17 6.20 -19.37
CA ASN A 159 -0.73 6.47 -20.74
C ASN A 159 -1.57 5.70 -21.76
N LEU A 160 -1.44 4.37 -21.81
CA LEU A 160 -2.02 3.57 -22.88
C LEU A 160 -3.56 3.70 -22.94
N CYS A 161 -4.25 3.56 -21.81
CA CYS A 161 -5.71 3.64 -21.73
C CYS A 161 -6.27 5.05 -21.98
N ARG A 162 -5.44 6.10 -22.08
CA ARG A 162 -5.90 7.46 -22.41
C ARG A 162 -5.53 7.85 -23.83
N HIS A 163 -4.33 7.46 -24.26
CA HIS A 163 -3.71 8.00 -25.46
C HIS A 163 -3.50 6.98 -26.58
N GLY A 164 -3.68 5.68 -26.32
CA GLY A 164 -3.30 4.64 -27.28
C GLY A 164 -1.78 4.52 -27.43
N THR A 165 -1.37 3.69 -28.39
CA THR A 165 0.05 3.48 -28.76
C THR A 165 0.54 4.52 -29.76
N GLY A 166 -0.38 5.19 -30.48
CA GLY A 166 -0.05 6.08 -31.59
C GLY A 166 0.08 5.37 -32.93
N ASP A 167 0.00 4.03 -32.96
CA ASP A 167 -0.07 3.21 -34.17
C ASP A 167 -1.51 2.71 -34.36
N THR A 168 -2.15 3.06 -35.47
CA THR A 168 -3.55 2.73 -35.73
C THR A 168 -3.83 1.23 -35.85
N ALA A 169 -2.91 0.46 -36.43
CA ALA A 169 -3.09 -0.98 -36.58
C ALA A 169 -2.96 -1.68 -35.22
N ARG A 170 -1.98 -1.24 -34.42
CA ARG A 170 -1.77 -1.74 -33.06
C ARG A 170 -2.91 -1.36 -32.13
N ASP A 171 -3.38 -0.11 -32.20
CA ASP A 171 -4.52 0.36 -31.41
C ASP A 171 -5.79 -0.43 -31.73
N LYS A 172 -6.02 -0.77 -33.00
CA LYS A 172 -7.13 -1.64 -33.37
C LYS A 172 -6.99 -3.05 -32.75
N ALA A 173 -5.80 -3.64 -32.80
CA ALA A 173 -5.55 -4.96 -32.21
C ALA A 173 -5.70 -4.99 -30.68
N LEU A 174 -5.40 -3.87 -30.01
CA LEU A 174 -5.52 -3.70 -28.56
C LEU A 174 -6.88 -3.15 -28.11
N GLU A 175 -7.82 -2.96 -29.04
CA GLU A 175 -9.14 -2.36 -28.78
C GLU A 175 -9.02 -0.97 -28.13
N LEU A 176 -8.17 -0.11 -28.70
CA LEU A 176 -7.88 1.27 -28.27
C LEU A 176 -8.21 2.31 -29.35
N ASP A 177 -8.90 1.90 -30.42
CA ASP A 177 -9.21 2.69 -31.62
C ASP A 177 -10.25 3.81 -31.39
N SER A 178 -10.97 3.80 -30.26
CA SER A 178 -11.90 4.86 -29.86
C SER A 178 -11.73 5.30 -28.40
N ALA A 179 -12.13 6.53 -28.08
CA ALA A 179 -12.09 7.04 -26.71
C ALA A 179 -12.92 6.19 -25.73
N ALA A 180 -14.08 5.69 -26.17
CA ALA A 180 -14.91 4.80 -25.37
C ALA A 180 -14.26 3.43 -25.12
N ALA A 181 -13.52 2.88 -26.11
CA ALA A 181 -12.78 1.63 -25.94
C ALA A 181 -11.56 1.81 -25.03
N ARG A 182 -10.87 2.95 -25.15
CA ARG A 182 -9.77 3.37 -24.28
C ARG A 182 -10.22 3.55 -22.82
N ALA A 183 -11.36 4.19 -22.60
CA ALA A 183 -11.96 4.35 -21.26
C ALA A 183 -12.29 3.00 -20.58
N ARG A 184 -12.48 1.92 -21.36
CA ARG A 184 -12.59 0.56 -20.84
C ARG A 184 -11.20 -0.01 -20.57
N HIS A 185 -10.61 0.38 -19.45
CA HIS A 185 -9.32 -0.15 -18.98
C HIS A 185 -9.42 -1.57 -18.40
N HIS A 186 -10.61 -2.16 -18.24
CA HIS A 186 -10.80 -3.54 -17.73
C HIS A 186 -10.17 -3.84 -16.36
N VAL A 187 -10.02 -2.82 -15.50
CA VAL A 187 -9.43 -2.96 -14.16
C VAL A 187 -10.43 -2.49 -13.13
N GLY A 188 -10.77 -3.31 -12.14
CA GLY A 188 -11.66 -2.96 -11.04
C GLY A 188 -10.94 -2.60 -9.75
N ARG A 189 -9.72 -3.13 -9.56
CA ARG A 189 -8.89 -2.95 -8.37
C ARG A 189 -7.41 -2.91 -8.75
N PHE A 190 -6.64 -2.04 -8.10
CA PHE A 190 -5.20 -1.92 -8.28
C PHE A 190 -4.48 -1.92 -6.93
N TYR A 191 -3.76 -2.99 -6.62
CA TYR A 191 -3.01 -3.14 -5.38
C TYR A 191 -1.50 -3.12 -5.68
N THR A 192 -0.73 -2.37 -4.91
CA THR A 192 0.74 -2.32 -5.07
C THR A 192 1.49 -2.67 -3.80
N TYR A 193 2.52 -3.51 -3.94
CA TYR A 193 3.53 -3.81 -2.93
C TYR A 193 4.80 -2.98 -3.20
N GLY A 194 5.08 -1.98 -2.36
CA GLY A 194 6.36 -1.24 -2.39
C GLY A 194 6.68 -0.55 -3.72
N THR A 195 5.68 -0.18 -4.54
CA THR A 195 5.94 0.47 -5.83
C THR A 195 6.50 1.89 -5.63
N PRO A 196 7.60 2.26 -6.30
CA PRO A 196 8.18 3.61 -6.23
C PRO A 196 7.36 4.61 -7.06
N HIS A 197 6.16 4.95 -6.59
CA HIS A 197 5.22 5.85 -7.27
C HIS A 197 5.77 7.26 -7.46
N GLY A 198 6.62 7.72 -6.55
CA GLY A 198 7.35 8.99 -6.60
C GLY A 198 8.74 8.90 -7.21
N GLY A 199 9.18 7.71 -7.64
CA GLY A 199 10.54 7.44 -8.09
C GLY A 199 11.43 6.87 -6.99
N ILE A 200 12.73 6.76 -7.28
CA ILE A 200 13.75 6.31 -6.33
C ILE A 200 14.80 7.41 -6.18
N GLU A 201 15.22 7.65 -4.94
CA GLU A 201 16.33 8.54 -4.61
C GLU A 201 17.56 7.74 -4.20
N MET A 202 18.73 8.20 -4.64
CA MET A 202 20.03 7.69 -4.26
C MET A 202 20.87 8.85 -3.68
N LEU A 203 21.20 8.79 -2.38
CA LEU A 203 21.96 9.82 -1.66
C LEU A 203 21.26 11.20 -1.66
N GLY A 204 19.92 11.20 -1.55
CA GLY A 204 19.10 12.42 -1.56
C GLY A 204 18.97 13.07 -2.95
N MET A 205 19.41 12.39 -4.01
CA MET A 205 19.23 12.83 -5.39
C MET A 205 18.40 11.81 -6.15
N ASN A 206 17.53 12.27 -7.05
CA ASN A 206 16.80 11.40 -7.97
C ASN A 206 17.78 10.52 -8.77
N VAL A 207 17.46 9.24 -8.99
CA VAL A 207 18.37 8.34 -9.73
C VAL A 207 18.73 8.94 -11.09
N PRO A 208 20.00 8.86 -11.53
CA PRO A 208 20.43 9.47 -12.79
C PRO A 208 19.70 8.87 -13.99
N ASP A 209 19.39 9.71 -14.96
CA ASP A 209 18.90 9.30 -16.27
C ASP A 209 20.07 9.35 -17.27
N PHE A 210 20.59 8.18 -17.64
CA PHE A 210 21.67 8.04 -18.61
C PHE A 210 21.16 7.80 -20.04
N GLY A 211 19.84 7.90 -20.28
CA GLY A 211 19.24 7.67 -21.59
C GLY A 211 19.63 6.31 -22.20
N GLY A 212 20.10 6.31 -23.44
CA GLY A 212 20.50 5.09 -24.16
C GLY A 212 21.70 4.33 -23.58
N LEU A 213 22.41 4.89 -22.60
CA LEU A 213 23.51 4.22 -21.89
C LEU A 213 23.02 3.44 -20.66
N ASP A 214 21.75 3.56 -20.30
CA ASP A 214 21.14 2.85 -19.18
C ASP A 214 20.72 1.42 -19.57
N GLY A 215 21.72 0.55 -19.73
CA GLY A 215 21.51 -0.87 -20.08
C GLY A 215 20.73 -1.68 -19.03
N LEU A 216 20.53 -1.14 -17.83
CA LEU A 216 19.77 -1.79 -16.77
C LEU A 216 18.31 -1.28 -16.70
N GLN A 217 18.04 -0.05 -17.18
CA GLN A 217 16.75 0.66 -17.10
C GLN A 217 16.43 1.22 -15.70
N VAL A 218 17.46 1.69 -14.98
CA VAL A 218 17.29 2.40 -13.70
C VAL A 218 16.58 3.75 -13.89
N SER A 219 16.72 4.38 -15.06
CA SER A 219 16.00 5.58 -15.49
C SER A 219 14.48 5.44 -15.40
N ASN A 220 13.92 4.23 -15.43
CA ASN A 220 12.48 4.01 -15.21
C ASN A 220 11.98 4.53 -13.85
N PHE A 221 12.88 4.73 -12.89
CA PHE A 221 12.59 5.28 -11.56
C PHE A 221 12.98 6.76 -11.43
N ASN A 222 13.56 7.36 -12.47
CA ASN A 222 13.85 8.79 -12.52
C ASN A 222 12.55 9.57 -12.73
N ARG A 223 12.25 10.53 -11.85
CA ARG A 223 11.04 11.37 -11.93
C ARG A 223 10.79 12.03 -13.30
N GLY A 224 11.82 12.45 -14.02
CA GLY A 224 11.70 13.00 -15.38
C GLY A 224 11.19 11.96 -16.36
N ARG A 225 11.89 10.83 -16.47
CA ARG A 225 11.47 9.70 -17.32
C ARG A 225 10.09 9.15 -16.93
N MET A 226 9.77 9.10 -15.64
CA MET A 226 8.44 8.75 -15.14
C MET A 226 7.34 9.65 -15.71
N ARG A 227 7.55 10.97 -15.73
CA ARG A 227 6.56 11.90 -16.28
C ARG A 227 6.30 11.65 -17.76
N GLU A 228 7.33 11.26 -18.51
CA GLU A 228 7.20 10.95 -19.94
C GLU A 228 6.34 9.72 -20.18
N TYR A 229 6.69 8.56 -19.61
CA TYR A 229 5.96 7.33 -19.89
C TYR A 229 4.59 7.27 -19.20
N LEU A 230 4.37 8.06 -18.13
CA LEU A 230 3.06 8.23 -17.51
C LEU A 230 2.21 9.34 -18.16
N LYS A 231 2.81 10.13 -19.07
CA LYS A 231 2.20 11.32 -19.70
C LYS A 231 1.59 12.30 -18.69
N LEU A 232 2.30 12.56 -17.61
CA LEU A 232 1.83 13.47 -16.56
C LEU A 232 1.90 14.93 -17.02
N PRO A 233 0.85 15.74 -16.79
CA PRO A 233 0.87 17.17 -17.05
C PRO A 233 2.02 17.88 -16.31
N ALA A 234 2.50 19.00 -16.84
CA ALA A 234 3.48 19.83 -16.13
C ALA A 234 2.93 20.28 -14.76
N GLY A 235 3.76 20.21 -13.71
CA GLY A 235 3.37 20.57 -12.34
C GLY A 235 2.61 19.51 -11.55
N ALA A 236 2.00 18.50 -12.19
CA ALA A 236 1.36 17.39 -11.47
C ALA A 236 2.39 16.60 -10.64
N PRO A 237 2.08 16.16 -9.40
CA PRO A 237 2.95 15.26 -8.64
C PRO A 237 3.19 13.95 -9.39
N VAL A 238 4.43 13.44 -9.34
CA VAL A 238 4.81 12.21 -10.07
C VAL A 238 4.04 10.99 -9.60
N ASN A 239 3.64 10.97 -8.32
CA ASN A 239 2.82 9.92 -7.72
C ASN A 239 1.30 10.15 -7.86
N SER A 240 0.86 11.12 -8.66
CA SER A 240 -0.56 11.30 -8.97
C SER A 240 -1.03 10.34 -10.06
N LEU A 241 -2.31 9.94 -9.99
CA LEU A 241 -2.99 9.24 -11.08
C LEU A 241 -3.55 10.20 -12.14
N ASP A 242 -3.56 11.51 -11.89
CA ASP A 242 -4.08 12.53 -12.83
C ASP A 242 -5.51 12.18 -13.36
N GLY A 243 -6.36 11.67 -12.47
CA GLY A 243 -7.73 11.26 -12.81
C GLY A 243 -7.85 10.08 -13.78
N ALA A 244 -6.75 9.40 -14.13
CA ALA A 244 -6.77 8.29 -15.08
C ALA A 244 -7.43 7.02 -14.53
N PHE A 245 -7.46 6.87 -13.20
CA PHE A 245 -8.07 5.74 -12.51
C PHE A 245 -8.55 6.17 -11.11
N PRO A 246 -9.68 5.62 -10.60
CA PRO A 246 -10.20 6.02 -9.29
C PRO A 246 -9.23 5.67 -8.15
N VAL A 247 -8.94 6.65 -7.29
CA VAL A 247 -7.97 6.49 -6.19
C VAL A 247 -8.48 5.50 -5.13
N GLU A 248 -9.80 5.45 -4.92
CA GLU A 248 -10.49 4.52 -4.04
C GLU A 248 -10.46 3.07 -4.54
N HIS A 249 -10.17 2.87 -5.83
CA HIS A 249 -9.92 1.56 -6.43
C HIS A 249 -8.43 1.18 -6.42
N THR A 250 -7.61 1.97 -5.73
CA THR A 250 -6.17 1.77 -5.60
C THR A 250 -5.77 1.55 -4.14
N PHE A 251 -4.81 0.67 -3.88
CA PHE A 251 -4.24 0.49 -2.55
C PHE A 251 -2.71 0.37 -2.58
N CYS A 252 -2.03 1.19 -1.79
CA CYS A 252 -0.58 1.16 -1.64
C CYS A 252 -0.19 0.49 -0.32
N PHE A 253 0.38 -0.71 -0.41
CA PHE A 253 0.99 -1.39 0.73
C PHE A 253 2.50 -1.20 0.73
N ILE A 254 3.01 -0.67 1.83
CA ILE A 254 4.33 -0.04 1.88
C ILE A 254 5.19 -0.71 2.95
N GLY A 255 6.44 -1.00 2.63
CA GLY A 255 7.41 -1.54 3.59
C GLY A 255 8.12 -0.42 4.35
N SER A 256 8.69 -0.75 5.50
CA SER A 256 9.46 0.21 6.30
C SER A 256 10.72 -0.38 6.94
N ASN A 257 11.09 -1.62 6.61
CA ASN A 257 12.30 -2.24 7.14
C ASN A 257 13.47 -2.10 6.16
N HIS A 258 14.26 -1.05 6.35
CA HIS A 258 15.48 -0.80 5.57
C HIS A 258 16.67 -1.70 5.92
N ARG A 259 16.60 -2.46 7.03
CA ARG A 259 17.77 -3.17 7.55
C ARG A 259 18.02 -4.49 6.83
N ASP A 260 16.97 -5.12 6.33
CA ASP A 260 16.98 -6.50 5.85
C ASP A 260 16.95 -6.62 4.31
N TYR A 261 17.36 -5.57 3.60
CA TYR A 261 17.44 -5.58 2.13
C TYR A 261 18.80 -5.08 1.60
N GLU A 262 19.42 -5.89 0.74
CA GLU A 262 20.74 -5.63 0.14
C GLU A 262 20.66 -5.58 -1.39
N ALA A 263 19.82 -4.72 -1.97
CA ALA A 263 19.90 -4.44 -3.41
C ALA A 263 21.15 -3.63 -3.76
N PHE A 264 21.68 -3.81 -4.97
CA PHE A 264 22.85 -3.08 -5.49
C PHE A 264 24.06 -3.12 -4.54
N ALA A 265 24.45 -4.32 -4.06
CA ALA A 265 25.60 -4.53 -3.17
C ALA A 265 25.58 -3.65 -1.89
N GLY A 266 24.38 -3.36 -1.36
CA GLY A 266 24.21 -2.58 -0.12
C GLY A 266 24.32 -1.05 -0.28
N LEU A 267 24.53 -0.53 -1.50
CA LEU A 267 24.52 0.91 -1.77
C LEU A 267 23.11 1.52 -1.63
N SER A 268 22.05 0.76 -1.97
CA SER A 268 20.65 1.20 -1.84
C SER A 268 20.26 1.56 -0.40
N LYS A 269 20.63 0.72 0.57
CA LYS A 269 20.39 0.93 2.01
C LYS A 269 21.02 2.20 2.56
N LYS A 270 22.24 2.53 2.13
CA LYS A 270 22.92 3.77 2.53
C LYS A 270 22.31 5.01 1.87
N ALA A 271 21.58 4.82 0.77
CA ALA A 271 21.15 5.89 -0.12
C ALA A 271 19.67 6.28 0.03
N ALA A 272 18.77 5.33 0.34
CA ALA A 272 17.33 5.57 0.56
C ALA A 272 17.00 6.09 1.97
N GLY A 273 17.94 5.98 2.91
CA GLY A 273 17.77 6.40 4.30
C GLY A 273 16.90 5.45 5.15
N PRO A 274 16.79 5.70 6.47
CA PRO A 274 16.15 4.79 7.41
C PRO A 274 14.61 4.71 7.27
N MET A 275 13.98 5.69 6.61
CA MET A 275 12.52 5.76 6.37
C MET A 275 12.12 5.08 5.05
N SER A 276 12.57 3.85 4.83
CA SER A 276 12.38 3.09 3.58
C SER A 276 12.19 1.60 3.85
N ASP A 277 11.79 0.84 2.83
CA ASP A 277 11.81 -0.64 2.85
C ASP A 277 13.18 -1.23 2.44
N GLY A 278 14.21 -0.39 2.40
CA GLY A 278 15.57 -0.72 1.95
C GLY A 278 15.82 -0.41 0.48
N LEU A 279 14.79 -0.04 -0.28
CA LEU A 279 14.92 0.46 -1.65
C LEU A 279 14.08 1.73 -1.89
N VAL A 280 12.82 1.70 -1.51
CA VAL A 280 11.85 2.76 -1.78
C VAL A 280 11.53 3.50 -0.49
N ALA A 281 11.69 4.82 -0.51
CA ALA A 281 11.30 5.66 0.62
C ALA A 281 9.78 5.61 0.85
N ILE A 282 9.34 5.63 2.11
CA ILE A 282 7.91 5.59 2.46
C ILE A 282 7.13 6.73 1.78
N ALA A 283 7.75 7.91 1.64
CA ALA A 283 7.16 9.08 0.99
C ALA A 283 6.88 8.87 -0.51
N ASP A 284 7.75 8.12 -1.21
CA ASP A 284 7.62 7.83 -2.64
C ASP A 284 6.80 6.56 -2.93
N ALA A 285 6.46 5.77 -1.91
CA ALA A 285 5.79 4.47 -2.07
C ALA A 285 4.25 4.57 -2.13
N SER A 286 3.67 5.76 -2.26
CA SER A 286 2.22 5.96 -2.26
C SER A 286 1.73 6.84 -3.40
N ILE A 287 0.58 6.49 -3.94
CA ILE A 287 -0.19 7.35 -4.84
C ILE A 287 -0.91 8.42 -4.02
N GLU A 288 -0.93 9.65 -4.55
CA GLU A 288 -1.62 10.76 -3.91
C GLU A 288 -3.13 10.46 -3.74
N GLY A 289 -3.65 10.64 -2.52
CA GLY A 289 -5.05 10.39 -2.20
C GLY A 289 -5.46 8.92 -2.09
N ALA A 290 -4.61 7.97 -2.49
CA ALA A 290 -4.95 6.54 -2.44
C ALA A 290 -4.93 5.99 -1.01
N PRO A 291 -5.85 5.07 -0.66
CA PRO A 291 -5.75 4.19 0.49
C PRO A 291 -4.36 3.55 0.61
N ARG A 292 -3.80 3.60 1.81
CA ARG A 292 -2.49 3.02 2.10
C ARG A 292 -2.34 2.54 3.54
N ALA A 293 -1.52 1.52 3.71
CA ALA A 293 -1.05 1.00 4.98
C ALA A 293 0.45 0.64 4.88
N ILE A 294 1.14 0.69 6.01
CA ILE A 294 2.58 0.40 6.10
C ILE A 294 2.79 -0.82 6.99
N ALA A 295 3.79 -1.65 6.71
CA ALA A 295 4.24 -2.72 7.60
C ALA A 295 5.76 -2.72 7.74
N HIS A 296 6.27 -3.25 8.85
CA HIS A 296 7.71 -3.39 9.08
C HIS A 296 8.29 -4.59 8.31
N ARG A 297 8.30 -4.47 6.98
CA ARG A 297 8.80 -5.46 6.01
C ARG A 297 9.78 -4.81 5.04
N SER A 298 10.71 -5.63 4.53
CA SER A 298 11.68 -5.21 3.52
C SER A 298 11.05 -5.22 2.12
N HIS A 299 11.73 -4.62 1.14
CA HIS A 299 11.23 -4.57 -0.23
C HIS A 299 11.05 -5.96 -0.86
N SER A 300 12.00 -6.87 -0.61
CA SER A 300 11.94 -8.27 -1.01
C SER A 300 12.75 -9.17 -0.06
N GLY A 301 12.90 -10.45 -0.40
CA GLY A 301 13.60 -11.45 0.40
C GLY A 301 12.71 -12.17 1.43
N PRO A 302 13.29 -12.96 2.34
CA PRO A 302 12.54 -13.75 3.32
C PRO A 302 11.70 -12.93 4.32
N TYR A 303 12.04 -11.66 4.52
CA TYR A 303 11.28 -10.69 5.32
C TYR A 303 10.53 -9.66 4.45
N GLY A 304 10.42 -9.97 3.16
CA GLY A 304 9.90 -9.10 2.13
C GLY A 304 8.40 -8.87 2.24
N ILE A 305 7.96 -7.74 1.70
CA ILE A 305 6.59 -7.28 1.81
C ILE A 305 5.58 -8.20 1.11
N VAL A 306 5.95 -8.82 -0.02
CA VAL A 306 5.10 -9.77 -0.74
C VAL A 306 4.95 -11.08 0.05
N ASN A 307 6.04 -11.60 0.59
CA ASN A 307 6.09 -12.90 1.27
C ASN A 307 5.71 -12.79 2.76
N SER A 308 4.76 -11.92 3.08
CA SER A 308 4.37 -11.61 4.46
C SER A 308 2.88 -11.80 4.71
N GLU A 309 2.55 -12.24 5.93
CA GLU A 309 1.17 -12.34 6.40
C GLU A 309 0.50 -10.95 6.39
N GLU A 310 1.21 -9.89 6.76
CA GLU A 310 0.69 -8.51 6.73
C GLU A 310 0.32 -8.09 5.29
N GLY A 311 1.16 -8.43 4.32
CA GLY A 311 0.93 -8.14 2.91
C GLY A 311 -0.23 -8.90 2.30
N TYR A 312 -0.41 -10.16 2.67
CA TYR A 312 -1.58 -10.94 2.26
C TYR A 312 -2.86 -10.46 2.94
N GLN A 313 -2.80 -10.17 4.24
CA GLN A 313 -3.96 -9.76 5.03
C GLN A 313 -4.51 -8.40 4.58
N ASN A 314 -3.65 -7.48 4.12
CA ASN A 314 -4.07 -6.24 3.45
C ASN A 314 -4.61 -6.48 2.04
N LEU A 315 -3.96 -7.32 1.22
CA LEU A 315 -4.44 -7.67 -0.11
C LEU A 315 -5.86 -8.24 -0.07
N ARG A 316 -6.09 -9.30 0.72
CA ARG A 316 -7.41 -9.94 0.81
C ARG A 316 -8.49 -8.98 1.30
N ARG A 317 -8.14 -8.08 2.23
CA ARG A 317 -9.06 -7.07 2.77
C ARG A 317 -9.39 -6.00 1.76
N PHE A 318 -8.41 -5.54 0.99
CA PHE A 318 -8.66 -4.58 -0.07
C PHE A 318 -9.53 -5.17 -1.19
N LEU A 319 -9.29 -6.43 -1.57
CA LEU A 319 -10.05 -7.11 -2.62
C LEU A 319 -11.48 -7.44 -2.17
N PHE A 320 -11.65 -8.01 -0.97
CA PHE A 320 -12.92 -8.63 -0.55
C PHE A 320 -13.59 -7.97 0.66
N GLY A 321 -12.93 -7.02 1.31
CA GLY A 321 -13.44 -6.36 2.51
C GLY A 321 -14.58 -5.40 2.21
N GLU A 322 -15.66 -5.57 2.96
CA GLU A 322 -16.91 -4.84 2.79
C GLU A 322 -16.99 -3.56 3.63
N VAL A 323 -16.09 -3.37 4.62
CA VAL A 323 -16.06 -2.18 5.47
C VAL A 323 -14.70 -1.51 5.38
N GLY A 324 -14.63 -0.33 4.77
CA GLY A 324 -13.43 0.51 4.72
C GLY A 324 -13.33 1.42 5.93
N ILE A 325 -12.12 1.59 6.46
CA ILE A 325 -11.78 2.43 7.61
C ILE A 325 -10.65 3.36 7.21
N THR A 326 -10.86 4.67 7.25
CA THR A 326 -9.78 5.65 7.13
C THR A 326 -9.62 6.41 8.44
N ALA A 327 -8.39 6.39 8.97
CA ALA A 327 -8.04 7.03 10.24
C ALA A 327 -7.19 8.28 10.02
N ARG A 328 -7.58 9.38 10.65
CA ARG A 328 -6.84 10.65 10.65
C ARG A 328 -6.76 11.22 12.07
N LEU A 329 -5.65 11.86 12.41
CA LEU A 329 -5.46 12.54 13.70
C LEU A 329 -5.55 14.05 13.52
N ALA A 330 -6.55 14.69 14.12
CA ALA A 330 -6.58 16.13 14.30
C ALA A 330 -5.92 16.47 15.64
N VAL A 331 -4.93 17.36 15.62
CA VAL A 331 -4.22 17.80 16.82
C VAL A 331 -4.68 19.22 17.16
N ASP A 332 -5.30 19.38 18.32
CA ASP A 332 -5.86 20.65 18.77
C ASP A 332 -4.84 21.42 19.62
N ALA A 333 -4.09 20.71 20.47
CA ALA A 333 -3.03 21.32 21.28
C ALA A 333 -1.91 20.33 21.64
N LEU A 334 -0.69 20.85 21.71
CA LEU A 334 0.50 20.19 22.23
C LEU A 334 1.18 21.11 23.22
N SER A 335 1.27 20.70 24.49
CA SER A 335 2.00 21.47 25.49
C SER A 335 3.49 21.11 25.47
N LEU A 336 4.34 22.13 25.54
CA LEU A 336 5.78 21.96 25.60
C LEU A 336 6.19 21.45 26.99
N PRO A 337 7.30 20.70 27.13
CA PRO A 337 7.90 20.44 28.44
C PRO A 337 8.18 21.75 29.20
N ALA A 338 8.09 21.74 30.53
CA ALA A 338 8.18 22.97 31.34
C ALA A 338 9.46 23.77 31.09
N ALA A 339 10.61 23.10 30.94
CA ALA A 339 11.88 23.74 30.65
C ALA A 339 11.90 24.42 29.27
N VAL A 340 11.32 23.79 28.26
CA VAL A 340 11.25 24.34 26.89
C VAL A 340 10.27 25.52 26.84
N GLN A 341 9.16 25.44 27.58
CA GLN A 341 8.22 26.54 27.69
C GLN A 341 8.85 27.77 28.34
N ALA A 342 9.62 27.62 29.42
CA ALA A 342 10.28 28.75 30.05
C ALA A 342 11.20 29.51 29.08
N GLU A 343 11.89 28.80 28.18
CA GLU A 343 12.71 29.42 27.14
C GLU A 343 11.86 30.13 26.07
N LYS A 344 10.72 29.53 25.68
CA LYS A 344 9.75 30.17 24.78
C LYS A 344 9.17 31.45 25.39
N ASP A 345 8.80 31.40 26.67
CA ASP A 345 8.25 32.54 27.41
C ASP A 345 9.31 33.64 27.59
N ALA A 346 10.59 33.27 27.64
CA ALA A 346 11.72 34.19 27.60
C ALA A 346 12.03 34.76 26.18
N GLY A 347 11.15 34.50 25.20
CA GLY A 347 11.24 35.06 23.85
C GLY A 347 12.16 34.30 22.89
N LYS A 348 12.66 33.13 23.25
CA LYS A 348 13.49 32.32 22.33
C LYS A 348 12.62 31.58 21.33
N GLU A 349 13.13 31.46 20.10
CA GLU A 349 12.52 30.61 19.09
C GLU A 349 12.59 29.14 19.52
N VAL A 350 11.48 28.41 19.39
CA VAL A 350 11.38 26.97 19.68
C VAL A 350 10.86 26.24 18.45
N ARG A 351 11.62 25.25 17.98
CA ARG A 351 11.24 24.37 16.86
C ARG A 351 11.26 22.91 17.30
N GLY A 352 10.36 22.10 16.74
CA GLY A 352 10.29 20.68 17.02
C GLY A 352 9.41 19.94 16.00
N SER A 353 9.84 18.73 15.64
CA SER A 353 9.12 17.84 14.73
C SER A 353 8.69 16.59 15.50
N TYR A 354 7.38 16.42 15.63
CA TYR A 354 6.77 15.37 16.44
C TYR A 354 6.68 14.07 15.64
N TYR A 355 7.02 12.97 16.31
CA TYR A 355 6.80 11.63 15.78
C TYR A 355 5.43 11.12 16.26
N ILE A 356 4.65 10.59 15.33
CA ILE A 356 3.37 9.95 15.60
C ILE A 356 3.48 8.48 15.21
N ASP A 357 3.36 7.61 16.21
CA ASP A 357 3.21 6.18 16.00
C ASP A 357 1.74 5.88 15.72
N ALA A 358 1.49 5.05 14.71
CA ALA A 358 0.16 4.56 14.39
C ALA A 358 0.28 3.10 13.97
N ALA A 359 -0.31 2.20 14.76
CA ALA A 359 -0.44 0.80 14.39
C ALA A 359 -1.90 0.35 14.50
N SER A 360 -2.29 -0.63 13.69
CA SER A 360 -3.64 -1.18 13.70
C SER A 360 -3.64 -2.68 13.45
N SER A 361 -4.52 -3.37 14.16
CA SER A 361 -4.75 -4.80 14.04
C SER A 361 -6.25 -5.10 14.19
N VAL A 362 -6.63 -6.33 13.87
CA VAL A 362 -7.99 -6.84 14.14
C VAL A 362 -7.95 -7.86 15.27
N ARG A 363 -9.11 -8.13 15.85
CA ARG A 363 -9.26 -9.20 16.85
C ARG A 363 -8.65 -10.52 16.36
N ASN A 364 -7.92 -11.18 17.26
CA ASN A 364 -7.20 -12.44 17.05
C ASN A 364 -6.06 -12.38 16.02
N ALA A 365 -5.68 -11.20 15.51
CA ALA A 365 -4.55 -11.08 14.61
C ALA A 365 -3.22 -11.26 15.35
N LEU A 366 -2.32 -12.02 14.73
CA LEU A 366 -0.91 -12.14 15.14
C LEU A 366 0.01 -11.38 14.16
N TYR A 367 -0.54 -10.37 13.52
CA TYR A 367 0.05 -9.52 12.49
C TYR A 367 -0.53 -8.12 12.62
N MET A 368 0.13 -7.12 12.04
CA MET A 368 -0.36 -5.75 11.96
C MET A 368 -0.93 -5.48 10.57
N LEU A 369 -2.07 -4.80 10.50
CA LEU A 369 -2.60 -4.28 9.24
C LEU A 369 -1.91 -2.98 8.83
N ASN A 370 -1.56 -2.16 9.81
CA ASN A 370 -0.72 -0.98 9.65
C ASN A 370 0.26 -0.90 10.83
N GLU A 371 1.49 -0.48 10.59
CA GLU A 371 2.50 -0.28 11.61
C GLU A 371 3.49 0.82 11.20
N ARG A 372 3.44 1.93 11.94
CA ARG A 372 4.39 3.02 11.88
C ARG A 372 4.87 3.33 13.28
N ARG A 373 6.18 3.26 13.52
CA ARG A 373 6.78 3.48 14.83
C ARG A 373 8.11 4.23 14.75
N GLN A 374 8.41 5.02 15.78
CA GLN A 374 9.65 5.79 15.84
C GLN A 374 10.88 4.87 15.93
N ASP A 375 10.81 3.80 16.72
CA ASP A 375 11.89 2.82 16.90
C ASP A 375 12.20 2.02 15.62
N GLN A 376 11.21 1.89 14.74
CA GLN A 376 11.32 1.29 13.41
C GLN A 376 11.75 2.29 12.33
N ASN A 377 11.93 3.58 12.65
CA ASN A 377 12.13 4.65 11.68
C ASN A 377 11.02 4.66 10.61
N SER A 378 9.76 4.59 11.06
CA SER A 378 8.60 4.60 10.16
C SER A 378 7.47 5.50 10.64
N ALA A 379 7.56 6.06 11.85
CA ALA A 379 6.62 7.03 12.41
C ALA A 379 6.32 8.20 11.46
N ILE A 380 5.14 8.80 11.60
CA ILE A 380 4.80 10.02 10.88
C ILE A 380 5.57 11.17 11.53
N LEU A 381 6.34 11.92 10.75
CA LEU A 381 7.04 13.11 11.23
C LEU A 381 6.29 14.36 10.78
N MET A 382 5.91 15.21 11.72
CA MET A 382 5.20 16.46 11.44
C MET A 382 5.78 17.61 12.24
N GLU A 383 5.92 18.78 11.62
CA GLU A 383 6.29 20.01 12.31
C GLU A 383 5.14 20.51 13.19
N TYR A 384 5.46 21.21 14.29
CA TYR A 384 4.46 21.74 15.22
C TYR A 384 3.38 22.60 14.52
N ASP A 385 3.79 23.50 13.62
CA ASP A 385 2.88 24.40 12.93
C ASP A 385 1.91 23.64 12.02
N ALA A 386 2.41 22.62 11.31
CA ALA A 386 1.59 21.74 10.48
C ALA A 386 0.57 20.92 11.31
N LEU A 387 0.90 20.60 12.57
CA LEU A 387 -0.02 19.87 13.46
C LEU A 387 -1.09 20.76 14.07
N VAL A 388 -0.71 21.94 14.55
CA VAL A 388 -1.57 22.75 15.45
C VAL A 388 -2.16 23.98 14.75
N LYS A 389 -1.41 24.62 13.83
CA LYS A 389 -1.84 25.88 13.21
C LYS A 389 -2.58 25.65 11.90
N ASP A 390 -2.13 24.71 11.09
CA ASP A 390 -2.72 24.46 9.77
C ASP A 390 -4.11 23.80 9.84
N GLY A 391 -4.44 23.19 10.99
CA GLY A 391 -5.73 22.55 11.24
C GLY A 391 -6.02 21.33 10.34
N LYS A 392 -5.04 20.85 9.56
CA LYS A 392 -5.18 19.72 8.65
C LYS A 392 -4.98 18.41 9.39
N PRO A 393 -5.97 17.49 9.41
CA PRO A 393 -5.80 16.20 10.04
C PRO A 393 -4.69 15.36 9.38
N VAL A 394 -3.84 14.76 10.21
CA VAL A 394 -2.77 13.87 9.78
C VAL A 394 -3.36 12.54 9.34
N TYR A 395 -3.16 12.14 8.08
CA TYR A 395 -3.53 10.81 7.62
C TYR A 395 -2.69 9.73 8.31
N LEU A 396 -3.36 8.77 8.96
CA LEU A 396 -2.68 7.65 9.64
C LEU A 396 -2.60 6.44 8.70
N PHE A 397 -3.75 5.88 8.32
CA PHE A 397 -3.86 4.72 7.41
C PHE A 397 -5.29 4.55 6.90
N THR A 398 -5.44 3.69 5.90
CA THR A 398 -6.73 3.14 5.46
C THR A 398 -6.62 1.62 5.49
N GLY A 399 -7.61 0.96 6.09
CA GLY A 399 -7.71 -0.49 6.15
C GLY A 399 -9.13 -0.95 5.81
N TYR A 400 -9.30 -2.23 5.53
CA TYR A 400 -10.62 -2.80 5.24
C TYR A 400 -10.90 -3.98 6.15
N LEU A 401 -12.16 -4.24 6.48
CA LEU A 401 -12.57 -5.33 7.35
C LEU A 401 -13.49 -6.27 6.58
N LEU A 402 -13.40 -7.56 6.89
CA LEU A 402 -14.23 -8.62 6.31
C LEU A 402 -15.40 -8.88 7.23
N LYS A 403 -16.65 -8.76 6.76
CA LYS A 403 -17.85 -9.04 7.57
C LYS A 403 -17.88 -10.47 8.08
N ALA A 404 -17.26 -11.41 7.37
CA ALA A 404 -17.07 -12.78 7.83
C ALA A 404 -16.30 -12.91 9.16
N ALA A 405 -15.57 -11.86 9.59
CA ALA A 405 -14.88 -11.82 10.89
C ALA A 405 -15.79 -11.43 12.08
N ARG A 406 -17.09 -11.17 11.83
CA ARG A 406 -18.08 -10.98 12.91
C ARG A 406 -18.25 -12.30 13.66
N GLU A 407 -18.04 -12.27 14.97
CA GLU A 407 -18.34 -13.42 15.83
C GLU A 407 -19.84 -13.45 16.16
N ALA A 408 -20.44 -14.65 16.17
CA ALA A 408 -21.89 -14.82 16.27
C ALA A 408 -22.52 -14.17 17.52
N ALA A 409 -21.78 -14.08 18.63
CA ALA A 409 -22.27 -13.55 19.90
C ALA A 409 -22.38 -12.01 19.93
N ASP A 410 -21.37 -11.28 19.44
CA ASP A 410 -21.34 -9.81 19.49
C ASP A 410 -21.73 -9.16 18.15
N ARG A 411 -21.66 -9.94 17.07
CA ARG A 411 -21.80 -9.49 15.67
C ARG A 411 -20.95 -8.27 15.33
N ALA A 412 -19.96 -7.89 16.13
CA ALA A 412 -19.11 -6.73 15.88
C ALA A 412 -17.87 -7.11 15.06
N LEU A 413 -17.44 -6.19 14.21
CA LEU A 413 -16.09 -6.18 13.68
C LEU A 413 -15.22 -5.40 14.66
N VAL A 414 -14.24 -6.10 15.25
CA VAL A 414 -13.37 -5.54 16.28
C VAL A 414 -11.98 -5.26 15.69
N PHE A 415 -11.53 -4.02 15.82
CA PHE A 415 -10.19 -3.59 15.43
C PHE A 415 -9.61 -2.61 16.45
N TYR A 416 -8.29 -2.44 16.41
CA TYR A 416 -7.54 -1.63 17.37
C TYR A 416 -6.71 -0.59 16.63
N ILE A 417 -6.51 0.57 17.28
CA ILE A 417 -5.51 1.56 16.89
C ILE A 417 -4.61 1.82 18.10
N ASP A 418 -3.32 1.52 17.96
CA ASP A 418 -2.28 2.00 18.85
C ASP A 418 -1.78 3.35 18.35
N LEU A 419 -1.95 4.39 19.17
CA LEU A 419 -1.53 5.75 18.85
C LEU A 419 -0.53 6.24 19.89
N ALA A 420 0.56 6.84 19.45
CA ALA A 420 1.46 7.57 20.34
C ALA A 420 1.96 8.86 19.68
N VAL A 421 2.03 9.93 20.46
CA VAL A 421 2.62 11.22 20.06
C VAL A 421 3.83 11.45 20.94
N HIS A 422 5.02 11.41 20.35
CA HIS A 422 6.29 11.50 21.07
C HIS A 422 6.69 12.95 21.34
N VAL A 423 7.33 13.16 22.49
CA VAL A 423 7.99 14.44 22.78
C VAL A 423 9.27 14.53 21.94
N PRO A 424 9.41 15.51 21.04
CA PRO A 424 10.57 15.60 20.20
C PRO A 424 11.76 16.20 20.95
N LEU A 425 12.96 16.01 20.39
CA LEU A 425 14.09 16.85 20.76
C LEU A 425 13.89 18.24 20.15
N PHE A 426 13.76 19.26 20.99
CA PHE A 426 13.52 20.63 20.56
C PHE A 426 14.82 21.34 20.18
N GLU A 427 14.72 22.28 19.24
CA GLU A 427 15.71 23.33 19.03
C GLU A 427 15.20 24.61 19.71
N VAL A 428 16.05 25.24 20.53
CA VAL A 428 15.74 26.47 21.25
C VAL A 428 16.83 27.49 20.95
N GLY A 429 16.48 28.60 20.32
CA GLY A 429 17.42 29.66 19.91
C GLY A 429 18.55 29.14 19.01
N GLY A 430 18.22 28.27 18.05
CA GLY A 430 19.19 27.70 17.11
C GLY A 430 20.07 26.57 17.66
N ARG A 431 19.79 26.05 18.86
CA ARG A 431 20.58 24.98 19.49
C ARG A 431 19.70 23.86 20.01
N LEU A 432 20.17 22.62 19.86
CA LEU A 432 19.48 21.44 20.41
C LEU A 432 19.34 21.55 21.94
N PHE A 433 18.10 21.50 22.41
CA PHE A 433 17.74 21.63 23.81
C PHE A 433 17.68 20.27 24.49
N ARG A 434 18.82 19.83 25.04
CA ARG A 434 18.96 18.53 25.69
C ARG A 434 18.65 18.53 27.20
N ARG A 435 18.56 19.72 27.82
CA ARG A 435 18.33 19.84 29.26
C ARG A 435 16.96 19.27 29.61
N ASN A 436 16.93 18.26 30.48
CA ASN A 436 15.71 17.55 30.90
C ASN A 436 14.94 16.91 29.74
N TYR A 437 15.61 16.60 28.62
CA TYR A 437 14.99 15.78 27.58
C TYR A 437 14.73 14.37 28.14
N MET A 438 13.47 13.97 28.13
CA MET A 438 13.05 12.61 28.42
C MET A 438 12.51 12.01 27.13
N ASN A 439 12.88 10.76 26.84
CA ASN A 439 12.28 10.01 25.75
C ASN A 439 10.86 9.57 26.17
N SER A 440 9.91 10.50 26.12
CA SER A 440 8.55 10.36 26.66
C SER A 440 7.49 10.72 25.61
N TYR A 441 6.22 10.62 26.01
CA TYR A 441 5.08 10.82 25.13
C TYR A 441 4.27 12.05 25.58
N ASN A 442 3.82 12.86 24.64
CA ASN A 442 2.70 13.77 24.86
C ASN A 442 1.41 12.98 25.09
N TYR A 443 1.24 11.86 24.36
CA TYR A 443 0.08 10.98 24.44
C TYR A 443 0.43 9.56 24.02
N ARG A 444 -0.20 8.56 24.65
CA ARG A 444 -0.13 7.16 24.22
C ARG A 444 -1.39 6.43 24.63
N GLU A 445 -2.05 5.78 23.68
CA GLU A 445 -3.30 5.07 23.94
C GLU A 445 -3.49 3.91 22.94
N ARG A 446 -4.13 2.83 23.41
CA ARG A 446 -4.76 1.83 22.53
C ARG A 446 -6.26 2.06 22.53
N ILE A 447 -6.82 2.18 21.34
CA ILE A 447 -8.25 2.44 21.15
C ILE A 447 -8.87 1.20 20.51
N THR A 448 -9.80 0.57 21.21
CA THR A 448 -10.59 -0.56 20.69
C THR A 448 -11.83 -0.02 20.03
N PHE A 449 -12.20 -0.57 18.87
CA PHE A 449 -13.44 -0.27 18.17
C PHE A 449 -14.25 -1.53 17.93
N ALA A 450 -15.57 -1.43 18.09
CA ALA A 450 -16.53 -2.48 17.77
C ALA A 450 -17.61 -1.94 16.81
N ILE A 451 -17.49 -2.28 15.52
CA ILE A 451 -18.37 -1.80 14.44
C ILE A 451 -19.50 -2.79 14.19
N ARG A 452 -20.74 -2.30 14.24
CA ARG A 452 -21.99 -3.00 13.87
C ARG A 452 -22.70 -2.22 12.77
N ASP A 453 -23.76 -2.78 12.19
CA ASP A 453 -24.42 -2.19 11.01
C ASP A 453 -25.04 -0.81 11.32
N GLY A 454 -25.48 -0.56 12.56
CA GLY A 454 -26.05 0.73 12.96
C GLY A 454 -25.28 1.48 14.06
N SER A 455 -24.21 0.90 14.61
CA SER A 455 -23.50 1.52 15.74
C SER A 455 -22.01 1.24 15.69
N VAL A 456 -21.23 2.20 16.19
CA VAL A 456 -19.81 2.02 16.48
C VAL A 456 -19.62 2.29 17.95
N ARG A 457 -18.98 1.36 18.64
CA ARG A 457 -18.52 1.58 20.02
C ARG A 457 -17.01 1.64 20.06
N TYR A 458 -16.48 2.33 21.06
CA TYR A 458 -15.05 2.44 21.28
C TYR A 458 -14.70 2.33 22.77
N GLY A 459 -13.43 2.11 23.06
CA GLY A 459 -12.87 2.16 24.40
C GLY A 459 -11.40 2.54 24.36
N LEU A 460 -10.97 3.22 25.42
CA LEU A 460 -9.58 3.61 25.66
C LEU A 460 -8.96 2.62 26.63
N ALA A 461 -7.83 2.01 26.29
CA ALA A 461 -7.21 0.97 27.10
C ALA A 461 -6.79 1.46 28.49
N SER A 462 -6.37 2.72 28.60
CA SER A 462 -6.04 3.35 29.89
C SER A 462 -7.21 3.40 30.89
N LEU A 463 -8.45 3.33 30.41
CA LEU A 463 -9.67 3.45 31.22
C LEU A 463 -10.52 2.17 31.24
N HIS A 464 -10.53 1.42 30.13
CA HIS A 464 -11.49 0.33 29.89
C HIS A 464 -10.82 -1.01 29.54
N GLY A 465 -9.48 -1.07 29.52
CA GLY A 465 -8.76 -2.24 29.00
C GLY A 465 -9.12 -2.50 27.54
N ASP A 466 -9.34 -3.76 27.17
CA ASP A 466 -9.64 -4.13 25.77
C ASP A 466 -11.12 -3.98 25.38
N GLU A 467 -11.99 -3.50 26.27
CA GLU A 467 -13.42 -3.37 25.99
C GLU A 467 -13.76 -2.09 25.21
N ALA A 468 -14.91 -2.09 24.53
CA ALA A 468 -15.46 -0.93 23.82
C ALA A 468 -16.82 -0.50 24.42
N PRO A 469 -16.86 0.05 25.65
CA PRO A 469 -18.11 0.36 26.35
C PRO A 469 -18.70 1.72 25.97
N LEU A 470 -18.02 2.58 25.22
CA LEU A 470 -18.52 3.92 24.88
C LEU A 470 -19.19 3.91 23.51
N ALA A 471 -20.35 4.54 23.37
CA ALA A 471 -20.98 4.73 22.06
C ALA A 471 -20.30 5.91 21.33
N ALA A 472 -19.87 5.70 20.09
CA ALA A 472 -19.36 6.78 19.26
C ALA A 472 -20.53 7.62 18.71
N SER A 473 -20.38 8.95 18.71
CA SER A 473 -21.29 9.82 17.98
C SER A 473 -21.06 9.65 16.48
N LEU A 474 -22.11 9.29 15.75
CA LEU A 474 -22.06 9.05 14.31
C LEU A 474 -22.68 10.23 13.57
N GLN A 475 -21.91 10.82 12.66
CA GLN A 475 -22.41 11.75 11.66
C GLN A 475 -22.49 11.02 10.32
N GLN A 476 -23.59 11.20 9.58
CA GLN A 476 -23.64 10.71 8.21
C GLN A 476 -22.82 11.64 7.31
N GLY A 477 -21.89 11.06 6.59
CA GLY A 477 -21.19 11.68 5.46
C GLY A 477 -21.82 11.27 4.13
N ASP A 478 -21.21 11.72 3.05
CA ASP A 478 -21.66 11.41 1.69
C ASP A 478 -21.58 9.90 1.40
N GLY A 479 -22.50 9.42 0.55
CA GLY A 479 -22.49 8.03 0.08
C GLY A 479 -22.76 6.97 1.16
N GLY A 480 -23.39 7.33 2.29
CA GLY A 480 -23.65 6.40 3.40
C GLY A 480 -22.45 6.15 4.31
N THR A 481 -21.41 6.97 4.17
CA THR A 481 -20.22 6.94 5.04
C THR A 481 -20.59 7.39 6.45
N ARG A 482 -20.01 6.75 7.47
CA ARG A 482 -20.18 7.14 8.87
C ARG A 482 -18.91 7.80 9.35
N LEU A 483 -19.02 9.04 9.79
CA LEU A 483 -17.95 9.82 10.37
C LEU A 483 -18.09 9.80 11.89
N LEU A 484 -17.00 9.50 12.59
CA LEU A 484 -16.94 9.61 14.05
C LEU A 484 -15.68 10.35 14.49
N GLN A 485 -15.82 11.07 15.59
CA GLN A 485 -14.74 11.81 16.22
C GLN A 485 -14.59 11.32 17.66
N ILE A 486 -13.40 10.81 17.99
CA ILE A 486 -13.06 10.38 19.34
C ILE A 486 -12.12 11.42 19.94
N ALA A 487 -12.57 12.11 21.00
CA ALA A 487 -11.71 13.03 21.73
C ALA A 487 -10.60 12.25 22.44
N LEU A 488 -9.37 12.71 22.28
CA LEU A 488 -8.17 12.13 22.86
C LEU A 488 -7.40 13.24 23.57
N ALA A 489 -7.20 13.11 24.87
CA ALA A 489 -6.48 14.09 25.66
C ALA A 489 -5.70 13.42 26.79
N SER A 490 -4.54 13.99 27.11
CA SER A 490 -3.85 13.68 28.35
C SER A 490 -4.66 14.22 29.54
N PRO A 491 -4.56 13.62 30.74
CA PRO A 491 -5.22 14.16 31.93
C PRO A 491 -4.88 15.62 32.19
N ASP A 492 -5.81 16.37 32.78
CA ASP A 492 -5.61 17.77 33.12
C ASP A 492 -4.37 17.97 33.99
N GLY A 493 -3.59 19.01 33.69
CA GLY A 493 -2.34 19.32 34.40
C GLY A 493 -1.12 18.48 33.98
N VAL A 494 -1.28 17.45 33.14
CA VAL A 494 -0.14 16.69 32.61
C VAL A 494 0.67 17.53 31.61
N ARG A 495 1.99 17.57 31.80
CA ARG A 495 2.93 18.32 30.97
C ARG A 495 4.24 17.56 30.76
N PRO A 496 4.69 17.35 29.51
CA PRO A 496 4.03 17.70 28.25
C PRO A 496 2.75 16.86 28.03
N GLY A 497 1.76 17.44 27.36
CA GLY A 497 0.43 16.89 27.18
C GLY A 497 -0.09 17.10 25.77
N PHE A 498 -1.22 16.48 25.49
CA PHE A 498 -1.87 16.43 24.19
C PHE A 498 -3.37 16.67 24.33
N ALA A 499 -3.95 17.38 23.37
CA ALA A 499 -5.39 17.37 23.13
C ALA A 499 -5.63 17.28 21.62
N GLY A 500 -6.57 16.45 21.21
CA GLY A 500 -6.90 16.25 19.82
C GLY A 500 -8.08 15.30 19.64
N ARG A 501 -8.30 14.92 18.38
CA ARG A 501 -9.39 14.04 17.97
C ARG A 501 -8.90 13.01 16.98
N LEU A 502 -9.22 11.74 17.22
CA LEU A 502 -9.14 10.72 16.19
C LEU A 502 -10.40 10.79 15.35
N LEU A 503 -10.22 11.07 14.06
CA LEU A 503 -11.27 11.10 13.05
C LEU A 503 -11.27 9.75 12.34
N LEU A 504 -12.39 9.04 12.38
CA LEU A 504 -12.58 7.82 11.62
C LEU A 504 -13.71 7.99 10.63
N GLU A 505 -13.43 7.51 9.44
CA GLU A 505 -14.37 7.38 8.33
C GLU A 505 -14.63 5.90 8.12
N VAL A 506 -15.89 5.48 8.25
CA VAL A 506 -16.32 4.08 8.09
C VAL A 506 -17.27 4.01 6.91
N ALA A 507 -16.80 3.43 5.81
CA ALA A 507 -17.55 3.32 4.57
C ALA A 507 -17.91 1.85 4.28
N GLU A 508 -19.17 1.59 3.97
CA GLU A 508 -19.59 0.30 3.42
C GLU A 508 -19.23 0.26 1.93
N ARG A 509 -18.64 -0.83 1.46
CA ARG A 509 -18.33 -1.04 0.05
C ARG A 509 -19.36 -1.96 -0.56
N ALA A 510 -19.90 -1.56 -1.72
CA ALA A 510 -20.65 -2.48 -2.55
C ALA A 510 -19.72 -3.64 -2.95
N SER A 511 -20.13 -4.85 -2.60
CA SER A 511 -19.44 -6.10 -2.88
C SER A 511 -19.44 -6.40 -4.36
#